data_AF-A0A496UC05-F1
#
_entry.id   AF-A0A496UC05-F1
#
_cell.length_a   1.000
_cell.length_b   1.000
_cell.length_c   1.000
_cell.angle_alpha   90.00
_cell.angle_beta   90.00
_cell.angle_gamma   90.00
#
_symmetry.space_group_name_H-M   'P 1'
#
loop_
_entity.id
_entity.type
_entity.pdbx_description
1 polymer ?
#
loop_
_entity_poly.entity_id
_entity_poly.type
_entity_poly.pdbx_seq_one_letter_code
_entity_poly.pdbx_strand_id
1 'polypeptide(L)'
;MPNLTYLQDSYARTAMQEKIKKEKYIRKDDPELDSSVEYINYLIDAYTQTSDLTYRDALLDAFDCYFKKYIAIMHVKSSGVNFNNSDTKNFLRLFMRKEDRITQEAYLSAAGSCLHMIRRVLLGFTAEDPYHELIVLFLEQLERYKPITYKRAGGVHRISFAHFIQVNMRFRLCKWIIKNSKDVITGRDCLEYKEHLHESHDSYIPGPEDFSGGPIGIDLKDWVWGNTSTAPFKNLTEMERYLLWLRFECDPDGKRLSTREMALSTGYHERSIIYKLNKIKIKLRRKSI
;
A
#
# COMPACT_ATOMS: atom_id res chain seq x y z
N MET A 1 -68.90 -18.60 6.90
CA MET A 1 -67.98 -19.30 5.98
C MET A 1 -66.59 -18.72 6.15
N PRO A 2 -65.67 -19.40 6.86
CA PRO A 2 -64.35 -18.87 7.17
C PRO A 2 -63.39 -19.03 5.99
N ASN A 3 -62.57 -18.00 5.78
CA ASN A 3 -61.62 -17.80 4.69
C ASN A 3 -60.68 -19.00 4.44
N LEU A 4 -60.85 -19.64 3.27
CA LEU A 4 -59.93 -20.65 2.71
C LEU A 4 -58.50 -20.12 2.48
N THR A 5 -58.30 -18.80 2.44
CA THR A 5 -56.99 -18.15 2.28
C THR A 5 -56.12 -18.22 3.52
N TYR A 6 -56.69 -18.35 4.73
CA TYR A 6 -55.90 -18.34 5.97
C TYR A 6 -55.18 -19.67 6.24
N LEU A 7 -55.78 -20.78 5.80
CA LEU A 7 -55.20 -22.13 5.95
C LEU A 7 -54.09 -22.41 4.91
N GLN A 8 -54.18 -21.82 3.71
CA GLN A 8 -53.12 -21.92 2.70
C GLN A 8 -51.87 -21.11 3.08
N ASP A 9 -52.04 -19.94 3.70
CA ASP A 9 -50.93 -19.13 4.22
C ASP A 9 -50.22 -19.80 5.41
N SER A 10 -50.97 -20.49 6.27
CA SER A 10 -50.39 -21.26 7.38
C SER A 10 -49.52 -22.40 6.86
N TYR A 11 -49.98 -23.17 5.87
CA TYR A 11 -49.19 -24.28 5.31
C TYR A 11 -47.98 -23.79 4.51
N ALA A 12 -48.09 -22.67 3.79
CA ALA A 12 -46.96 -22.07 3.08
C ALA A 12 -45.89 -21.54 4.06
N ARG A 13 -46.29 -20.97 5.20
CA ARG A 13 -45.37 -20.51 6.25
C ARG A 13 -44.71 -21.67 6.99
N THR A 14 -45.44 -22.74 7.29
CA THR A 14 -44.84 -23.93 7.93
C THR A 14 -43.92 -24.68 6.97
N ALA A 15 -44.28 -24.77 5.67
CA ALA A 15 -43.42 -25.36 4.65
C ALA A 15 -42.20 -24.49 4.30
N MET A 16 -42.31 -23.15 4.36
CA MET A 16 -41.15 -22.26 4.29
C MET A 16 -40.28 -22.38 5.54
N GLN A 17 -40.86 -22.46 6.74
CA GLN A 17 -40.10 -22.68 7.97
C GLN A 17 -39.45 -24.08 8.02
N GLU A 18 -40.06 -25.10 7.43
CA GLU A 18 -39.48 -26.44 7.31
C GLU A 18 -38.45 -26.56 6.17
N LYS A 19 -38.60 -25.80 5.08
CA LYS A 19 -37.54 -25.64 4.06
C LYS A 19 -36.35 -24.84 4.59
N ILE A 20 -36.59 -23.80 5.37
CA ILE A 20 -35.56 -23.03 6.09
C ILE A 20 -34.92 -23.87 7.21
N LYS A 21 -35.60 -24.90 7.72
CA LYS A 21 -35.00 -25.90 8.64
C LYS A 21 -34.14 -26.97 7.94
N LYS A 22 -34.19 -27.09 6.61
CA LYS A 22 -33.34 -28.02 5.83
C LYS A 22 -32.26 -27.34 4.99
N GLU A 23 -32.30 -26.02 4.83
CA GLU A 23 -31.13 -25.24 4.49
C GLU A 23 -30.31 -25.06 5.76
N LYS A 24 -29.16 -25.75 5.81
CA LYS A 24 -28.15 -25.73 6.87
C LYS A 24 -28.27 -24.48 7.76
N TYR A 25 -28.87 -24.66 8.93
CA TYR A 25 -28.71 -23.74 10.06
C TYR A 25 -27.20 -23.64 10.31
N ILE A 26 -26.61 -22.55 9.83
CA ILE A 26 -25.25 -22.16 10.16
C ILE A 26 -25.29 -21.84 11.66
N ARG A 27 -24.77 -22.77 12.45
CA ARG A 27 -24.68 -22.60 13.90
C ARG A 27 -23.78 -21.41 14.19
N LYS A 28 -24.29 -20.49 14.99
CA LYS A 28 -23.60 -19.29 15.49
C LYS A 28 -22.39 -19.61 16.39
N ASP A 29 -22.17 -20.90 16.71
CA ASP A 29 -21.20 -21.40 17.67
C ASP A 29 -20.14 -22.32 17.03
N ASP A 30 -19.95 -22.26 15.71
CA ASP A 30 -18.95 -23.07 15.00
C ASP A 30 -17.66 -22.26 14.78
N PRO A 31 -16.58 -22.51 15.56
CA PRO A 31 -15.35 -21.72 15.53
C PRO A 31 -14.57 -21.82 14.20
N GLU A 32 -14.95 -22.75 13.30
CA GLU A 32 -14.39 -22.82 11.94
C GLU A 32 -15.07 -21.85 10.96
N LEU A 33 -16.24 -21.32 11.29
CA LEU A 33 -17.08 -20.50 10.42
C LEU A 33 -16.80 -18.98 10.53
N ASP A 34 -16.25 -18.54 11.65
CA ASP A 34 -15.88 -17.14 11.96
C ASP A 34 -14.84 -16.54 10.99
N SER A 35 -14.22 -17.38 10.13
CA SER A 35 -13.28 -16.95 9.10
C SER A 35 -13.63 -17.44 7.69
N SER A 36 -14.82 -18.01 7.51
CA SER A 36 -15.25 -18.55 6.22
C SER A 36 -15.63 -17.43 5.23
N VAL A 37 -15.30 -17.64 3.95
CA VAL A 37 -15.63 -16.70 2.87
C VAL A 37 -17.15 -16.51 2.77
N GLU A 38 -17.92 -17.54 3.10
CA GLU A 38 -19.37 -17.54 3.15
C GLU A 38 -19.91 -16.61 4.24
N TYR A 39 -19.34 -16.64 5.44
CA TYR A 39 -19.75 -15.76 6.55
C TYR A 39 -19.48 -14.28 6.22
N ILE A 40 -18.31 -13.99 5.65
CA ILE A 40 -17.97 -12.64 5.20
C ILE A 40 -18.95 -12.17 4.12
N ASN A 41 -19.29 -13.01 3.15
CA ASN A 41 -20.26 -12.65 2.10
C ASN A 41 -21.65 -12.38 2.70
N TYR A 42 -22.08 -13.18 3.68
CA TYR A 42 -23.35 -12.96 4.40
C TYR A 42 -23.37 -11.60 5.09
N LEU A 43 -22.32 -11.27 5.87
CA LEU A 43 -22.23 -9.98 6.57
C LEU A 43 -22.27 -8.79 5.59
N ILE A 44 -21.60 -8.92 4.44
CA ILE A 44 -21.63 -7.90 3.39
C ILE A 44 -23.03 -7.75 2.82
N ASP A 45 -23.70 -8.85 2.45
CA ASP A 45 -25.04 -8.78 1.87
C ASP A 45 -26.04 -8.16 2.87
N ALA A 46 -25.94 -8.51 4.15
CA ALA A 46 -26.75 -7.94 5.22
C ALA A 46 -26.46 -6.44 5.41
N TYR A 47 -25.20 -6.03 5.47
CA TYR A 47 -24.80 -4.63 5.55
C TYR A 47 -25.33 -3.81 4.37
N THR A 48 -25.18 -4.33 3.15
CA THR A 48 -25.59 -3.60 1.93
C THR A 48 -27.11 -3.40 1.86
N GLN A 49 -27.90 -4.33 2.43
CA GLN A 49 -29.37 -4.23 2.44
C GLN A 49 -29.90 -3.32 3.56
N THR A 50 -29.23 -3.29 4.71
CA THR A 50 -29.77 -2.68 5.94
C THR A 50 -29.04 -1.41 6.37
N SER A 51 -27.79 -1.21 5.92
CA SER A 51 -26.87 -0.19 6.42
C SER A 51 -26.68 -0.24 7.95
N ASP A 52 -26.92 -1.39 8.58
CA ASP A 52 -26.81 -1.55 10.03
C ASP A 52 -25.33 -1.66 10.46
N LEU A 53 -24.95 -0.82 11.41
CA LEU A 53 -23.58 -0.72 11.93
C LEU A 53 -23.13 -2.01 12.62
N THR A 54 -24.04 -2.83 13.12
CA THR A 54 -23.70 -4.11 13.76
C THR A 54 -23.00 -5.08 12.80
N TYR A 55 -23.41 -5.14 11.52
CA TYR A 55 -22.74 -5.96 10.51
C TYR A 55 -21.39 -5.38 10.10
N ARG A 56 -21.27 -4.04 10.07
CA ARG A 56 -20.00 -3.36 9.82
C ARG A 56 -18.98 -3.66 10.92
N ASP A 57 -19.40 -3.60 12.18
CA ASP A 57 -18.52 -3.84 13.32
C ASP A 57 -18.09 -5.32 13.34
N ALA A 58 -19.00 -6.27 13.07
CA ALA A 58 -18.65 -7.68 12.89
C ALA A 58 -17.68 -7.92 11.73
N LEU A 59 -17.79 -7.17 10.63
CA LEU A 59 -16.83 -7.21 9.52
C LEU A 59 -15.45 -6.68 9.93
N LEU A 60 -15.38 -5.62 10.74
CA LEU A 60 -14.11 -5.11 11.25
C LEU A 60 -13.43 -6.16 12.15
N ASP A 61 -14.19 -6.82 13.03
CA ASP A 61 -13.68 -7.88 13.90
C ASP A 61 -13.15 -9.08 13.08
N ALA A 62 -13.89 -9.49 12.04
CA ALA A 62 -13.45 -10.57 11.16
C ALA A 62 -12.12 -10.28 10.42
N PHE A 63 -11.80 -9.00 10.19
CA PHE A 63 -10.58 -8.56 9.50
C PHE A 63 -9.48 -8.03 10.44
N ASP A 64 -9.70 -7.96 11.76
CA ASP A 64 -8.68 -7.50 12.73
C ASP A 64 -7.35 -8.26 12.60
N CYS A 65 -7.42 -9.60 12.50
CA CYS A 65 -6.25 -10.43 12.28
C CYS A 65 -5.52 -10.11 10.96
N TYR A 66 -6.25 -9.69 9.92
CA TYR A 66 -5.67 -9.26 8.66
C TYR A 66 -4.94 -7.92 8.82
N PHE A 67 -5.51 -6.95 9.53
CA PHE A 67 -4.86 -5.66 9.79
C PHE A 67 -3.58 -5.82 10.62
N LYS A 68 -3.66 -6.59 11.72
CA LYS A 68 -2.51 -6.88 12.60
C LYS A 68 -1.33 -7.49 11.85
N LYS A 69 -1.56 -8.30 10.81
CA LYS A 69 -0.48 -8.83 9.95
C LYS A 69 0.30 -7.72 9.23
N TYR A 70 -0.38 -6.73 8.66
CA TYR A 70 0.31 -5.61 7.99
C TYR A 70 1.01 -4.69 8.99
N ILE A 71 0.39 -4.45 10.15
CA ILE A 71 1.05 -3.71 11.24
C ILE A 71 2.33 -4.42 11.67
N ALA A 72 2.29 -5.76 11.82
CA ALA A 72 3.47 -6.53 12.14
C ALA A 72 4.56 -6.38 11.06
N ILE A 73 4.23 -6.49 9.77
CA ILE A 73 5.21 -6.30 8.69
C ILE A 73 5.87 -4.90 8.78
N MET A 74 5.09 -3.87 9.09
CA MET A 74 5.53 -2.48 9.10
C MET A 74 6.32 -2.07 10.36
N HIS A 75 5.90 -2.53 11.55
CA HIS A 75 6.45 -2.13 12.85
C HIS A 75 7.43 -3.13 13.48
N VAL A 76 7.53 -4.37 12.99
CA VAL A 76 8.48 -5.35 13.57
C VAL A 76 9.92 -4.86 13.39
N LYS A 77 10.77 -5.05 14.40
CA LYS A 77 12.22 -4.78 14.34
C LYS A 77 12.90 -5.73 13.33
N SER A 78 13.97 -5.29 12.66
CA SER A 78 14.62 -5.96 11.51
C SER A 78 14.79 -7.48 11.58
N SER A 79 15.03 -8.01 12.78
CA SER A 79 15.26 -9.43 13.03
C SER A 79 13.99 -10.30 13.03
N GLY A 80 12.80 -9.71 13.05
CA GLY A 80 11.53 -10.46 13.18
C GLY A 80 10.68 -10.53 11.91
N VAL A 81 11.05 -9.81 10.83
CA VAL A 81 10.26 -9.86 9.59
C VAL A 81 10.61 -11.13 8.81
N ASN A 82 9.62 -12.00 8.65
CA ASN A 82 9.78 -13.22 7.87
C ASN A 82 9.63 -12.92 6.37
N PHE A 83 10.74 -12.66 5.69
CA PHE A 83 10.76 -12.43 4.23
C PHE A 83 10.32 -13.65 3.40
N ASN A 84 10.18 -14.84 4.01
CA ASN A 84 9.65 -16.03 3.33
C ASN A 84 8.12 -16.10 3.37
N ASN A 85 7.46 -15.35 4.25
CA ASN A 85 6.01 -15.28 4.34
C ASN A 85 5.40 -14.68 3.04
N SER A 86 4.34 -15.31 2.53
CA SER A 86 3.69 -14.93 1.27
C SER A 86 3.12 -13.50 1.30
N ASP A 87 2.46 -13.12 2.39
CA ASP A 87 1.88 -11.78 2.54
C ASP A 87 2.96 -10.70 2.61
N THR A 88 4.06 -10.98 3.34
CA THR A 88 5.24 -10.10 3.39
C THR A 88 5.86 -9.93 2.01
N LYS A 89 6.04 -11.04 1.27
CA LYS A 89 6.54 -11.00 -0.11
C LYS A 89 5.66 -10.16 -1.01
N ASN A 90 4.36 -10.41 -0.99
CA ASN A 90 3.40 -9.73 -1.85
C ASN A 90 3.28 -8.25 -1.52
N PHE A 91 3.35 -7.87 -0.25
CA PHE A 91 3.33 -6.48 0.19
C PHE A 91 4.61 -5.74 -0.24
N LEU A 92 5.79 -6.28 0.09
CA LEU A 92 7.06 -5.63 -0.24
C LEU A 92 7.30 -5.52 -1.75
N ARG A 93 6.81 -6.49 -2.54
CA ARG A 93 6.86 -6.45 -4.01
C ARG A 93 6.14 -5.24 -4.60
N LEU A 94 5.18 -4.63 -3.88
CA LEU A 94 4.51 -3.41 -4.34
C LEU A 94 5.45 -2.21 -4.41
N PHE A 95 6.56 -2.24 -3.68
CA PHE A 95 7.55 -1.16 -3.60
C PHE A 95 8.81 -1.44 -4.44
N MET A 96 8.84 -2.54 -5.18
CA MET A 96 10.02 -3.03 -5.91
C MET A 96 9.81 -2.94 -7.41
N ARG A 97 10.89 -2.73 -8.16
CA ARG A 97 10.87 -2.88 -9.62
C ARG A 97 10.72 -4.35 -10.01
N LYS A 98 10.48 -4.65 -11.29
CA LYS A 98 10.30 -6.05 -11.73
C LYS A 98 11.61 -6.83 -11.65
N GLU A 99 12.72 -6.16 -11.92
CA GLU A 99 14.07 -6.72 -11.99
C GLU A 99 14.54 -7.19 -10.60
N ASP A 100 14.18 -6.44 -9.56
CA ASP A 100 14.47 -6.77 -8.16
C ASP A 100 13.74 -8.02 -7.66
N ARG A 101 12.73 -8.52 -8.40
CA ARG A 101 11.91 -9.67 -8.00
C ARG A 101 12.44 -11.00 -8.53
N ILE A 102 13.45 -10.98 -9.40
CA ILE A 102 13.86 -12.13 -10.22
C ILE A 102 14.73 -13.10 -9.41
N THR A 103 15.80 -12.61 -8.81
CA THR A 103 16.71 -13.44 -8.00
C THR A 103 16.43 -13.25 -6.52
N GLN A 104 16.67 -14.30 -5.73
CA GLN A 104 16.44 -14.24 -4.28
C GLN A 104 17.35 -13.22 -3.60
N GLU A 105 18.59 -13.07 -4.07
CA GLU A 105 19.55 -12.09 -3.54
C GLU A 105 19.10 -10.65 -3.83
N ALA A 106 18.70 -10.35 -5.07
CA ALA A 106 18.16 -9.04 -5.43
C ALA A 106 16.90 -8.72 -4.63
N TYR A 107 16.00 -9.71 -4.50
CA TYR A 107 14.77 -9.57 -3.72
C TYR A 107 15.06 -9.23 -2.25
N LEU A 108 15.95 -9.96 -1.58
CA LEU A 108 16.26 -9.73 -0.17
C LEU A 108 16.92 -8.36 0.05
N SER A 109 17.82 -7.95 -0.85
CA SER A 109 18.45 -6.63 -0.83
C SER A 109 17.44 -5.49 -0.99
N ALA A 110 16.56 -5.60 -2.00
CA ALA A 110 15.48 -4.65 -2.23
C ALA A 110 14.48 -4.64 -1.05
N ALA A 111 14.13 -5.82 -0.52
CA ALA A 111 13.17 -5.97 0.58
C ALA A 111 13.65 -5.26 1.85
N GLY A 112 14.94 -5.38 2.18
CA GLY A 112 15.55 -4.64 3.28
C GLY A 112 15.46 -3.12 3.08
N SER A 113 15.67 -2.66 1.86
CA SER A 113 15.59 -1.23 1.49
C SER A 113 14.15 -0.70 1.58
N CYS A 114 13.16 -1.42 1.02
CA CYS A 114 11.74 -1.07 1.12
C CYS A 114 11.27 -1.05 2.57
N LEU A 115 11.65 -2.04 3.37
CA LEU A 115 11.29 -2.11 4.79
C LEU A 115 11.90 -0.95 5.59
N HIS A 116 13.14 -0.54 5.27
CA HIS A 116 13.76 0.62 5.88
C HIS A 116 13.02 1.92 5.53
N MET A 117 12.60 2.08 4.28
CA MET A 117 11.77 3.21 3.85
C MET A 117 10.43 3.24 4.60
N ILE A 118 9.68 2.13 4.63
CA ILE A 118 8.40 2.02 5.32
C ILE A 118 8.55 2.45 6.79
N ARG A 119 9.58 1.95 7.49
CA ARG A 119 9.84 2.33 8.88
C ARG A 119 10.18 3.79 9.07
N ARG A 120 10.84 4.42 8.09
CA ARG A 120 11.15 5.85 8.14
C ARG A 120 9.88 6.69 7.98
N VAL A 121 8.95 6.27 7.14
CA VAL A 121 7.62 6.91 7.03
C VAL A 121 6.88 6.80 8.36
N LEU A 122 6.96 5.65 9.01
CA LEU A 122 6.32 5.39 10.28
C LEU A 122 7.09 5.96 11.48
N LEU A 123 8.20 6.67 11.25
CA LEU A 123 8.99 7.29 12.32
C LEU A 123 8.21 8.48 12.90
N GLY A 124 7.63 8.29 14.09
CA GLY A 124 6.73 9.26 14.72
C GLY A 124 5.28 8.80 14.78
N PHE A 125 4.95 7.66 14.16
CA PHE A 125 3.68 6.99 14.30
C PHE A 125 3.79 5.83 15.30
N THR A 126 2.76 5.69 16.13
CA THR A 126 2.52 4.49 16.92
C THR A 126 2.01 3.37 16.02
N ALA A 127 1.89 2.14 16.54
CA ALA A 127 1.29 1.05 15.78
C ALA A 127 -0.22 1.24 15.54
N GLU A 128 -0.87 2.07 16.36
CA GLU A 128 -2.31 2.36 16.26
C GLU A 128 -2.62 3.29 15.08
N ASP A 129 -1.73 4.22 14.74
CA ASP A 129 -1.96 5.15 13.63
C ASP A 129 -2.14 4.46 12.26
N PRO A 130 -1.20 3.61 11.78
CA PRO A 130 -1.41 2.86 10.55
C PRO A 130 -2.51 1.80 10.68
N TYR A 131 -2.87 1.38 11.90
CA TYR A 131 -4.00 0.47 12.12
C TYR A 131 -5.33 1.18 11.88
N HIS A 132 -5.48 2.41 12.39
CA HIS A 132 -6.64 3.25 12.09
C HIS A 132 -6.71 3.61 10.59
N GLU A 133 -5.58 3.88 9.95
CA GLU A 133 -5.55 4.08 8.49
C GLU A 133 -6.07 2.83 7.75
N LEU A 134 -5.70 1.62 8.19
CA LEU A 134 -6.23 0.38 7.63
C LEU A 134 -7.74 0.25 7.82
N ILE A 135 -8.28 0.64 8.98
CA ILE A 135 -9.73 0.65 9.22
C ILE A 135 -10.43 1.64 8.27
N VAL A 136 -9.91 2.86 8.13
CA VAL A 136 -10.48 3.88 7.24
C VAL A 136 -10.50 3.36 5.80
N LEU A 137 -9.37 2.84 5.32
CA LEU A 137 -9.27 2.26 3.98
C LEU A 137 -10.23 1.07 3.79
N PHE A 138 -10.42 0.24 4.81
CA PHE A 138 -11.37 -0.86 4.78
C PHE A 138 -12.81 -0.37 4.63
N LEU A 139 -13.21 0.61 5.43
CA LEU A 139 -14.54 1.20 5.36
C LEU A 139 -14.80 1.87 4.00
N GLU A 140 -13.81 2.58 3.44
CA GLU A 140 -13.91 3.11 2.08
C GLU A 140 -14.10 2.01 1.02
N GLN A 141 -13.43 0.86 1.19
CA GLN A 141 -13.60 -0.28 0.29
C GLN A 141 -14.94 -0.99 0.48
N LEU A 142 -15.46 -1.05 1.71
CA LEU A 142 -16.77 -1.60 2.03
C LEU A 142 -17.87 -0.86 1.27
N GLU A 143 -17.85 0.48 1.32
CA GLU A 143 -18.80 1.33 0.60
C GLU A 143 -18.69 1.24 -0.93
N ARG A 144 -17.49 0.94 -1.44
CA ARG A 144 -17.24 0.84 -2.89
C ARG A 144 -17.46 -0.55 -3.45
N TYR A 145 -17.55 -1.56 -2.60
CA TYR A 145 -17.59 -2.94 -3.06
C TYR A 145 -18.89 -3.23 -3.79
N LYS A 146 -18.74 -3.73 -5.02
CA LYS A 146 -19.84 -4.26 -5.82
C LYS A 146 -19.56 -5.74 -6.08
N PRO A 147 -20.48 -6.64 -5.72
CA PRO A 147 -20.32 -8.06 -6.00
C PRO A 147 -20.15 -8.29 -7.50
N ILE A 148 -19.01 -8.83 -7.91
CA ILE A 148 -18.76 -9.23 -9.29
C ILE A 148 -18.98 -10.74 -9.39
N THR A 149 -19.97 -11.13 -10.20
CA THR A 149 -20.23 -12.53 -10.56
C THR A 149 -19.76 -12.84 -11.97
N TYR A 150 -19.04 -13.94 -12.13
CA TYR A 150 -18.54 -14.42 -13.42
C TYR A 150 -18.82 -15.91 -13.62
N LYS A 151 -18.95 -16.34 -14.88
CA LYS A 151 -19.14 -17.75 -15.22
C LYS A 151 -17.79 -18.40 -15.52
N ARG A 152 -17.49 -19.53 -14.87
CA ARG A 152 -16.29 -20.33 -15.14
C ARG A 152 -16.61 -21.81 -15.01
N ALA A 153 -16.25 -22.60 -16.02
CA ALA A 153 -16.42 -24.06 -16.06
C ALA A 153 -17.85 -24.53 -15.70
N GLY A 154 -18.88 -23.85 -16.22
CA GLY A 154 -20.29 -24.20 -15.98
C GLY A 154 -20.88 -23.72 -14.65
N GLY A 155 -20.08 -23.13 -13.75
CA GLY A 155 -20.54 -22.54 -12.48
C GLY A 155 -20.60 -21.00 -12.51
N VAL A 156 -21.44 -20.43 -11.64
CA VAL A 156 -21.44 -18.99 -11.32
C VAL A 156 -20.57 -18.78 -10.08
N HIS A 157 -19.55 -17.94 -10.21
CA HIS A 157 -18.61 -17.62 -9.14
C HIS A 157 -18.74 -16.15 -8.76
N ARG A 158 -18.66 -15.84 -7.47
CA ARG A 158 -18.64 -14.47 -6.94
C ARG A 158 -17.24 -14.15 -6.43
N ILE A 159 -16.67 -13.01 -6.81
CA ILE A 159 -15.46 -12.50 -6.17
C ILE A 159 -15.84 -12.09 -4.75
N SER A 160 -15.30 -12.78 -3.74
CA SER A 160 -15.58 -12.49 -2.35
C SER A 160 -15.03 -11.14 -1.92
N PHE A 161 -15.67 -10.52 -0.93
CA PHE A 161 -15.16 -9.28 -0.35
C PHE A 161 -13.77 -9.45 0.27
N ALA A 162 -13.51 -10.61 0.89
CA ALA A 162 -12.18 -10.95 1.40
C ALA A 162 -11.09 -10.88 0.31
N HIS A 163 -11.36 -11.43 -0.88
CA HIS A 163 -10.44 -11.31 -2.01
C HIS A 163 -10.29 -9.86 -2.48
N PHE A 164 -11.40 -9.13 -2.58
CA PHE A 164 -11.40 -7.72 -2.97
C PHE A 164 -10.55 -6.85 -2.03
N ILE A 165 -10.72 -7.02 -0.71
CA ILE A 165 -9.93 -6.34 0.33
C ILE A 165 -8.46 -6.72 0.24
N GLN A 166 -8.14 -8.02 0.09
CA GLN A 166 -6.76 -8.48 0.00
C GLN A 166 -6.00 -7.84 -1.17
N VAL A 167 -6.67 -7.66 -2.30
CA VAL A 167 -6.08 -7.01 -3.47
C VAL A 167 -5.95 -5.50 -3.23
N ASN A 168 -7.01 -4.80 -2.86
CA ASN A 168 -7.05 -3.34 -2.86
C ASN A 168 -6.33 -2.68 -1.67
N MET A 169 -6.44 -3.26 -0.48
CA MET A 169 -5.89 -2.66 0.75
C MET A 169 -4.39 -2.45 0.67
N ARG A 170 -3.65 -3.47 0.22
CA ARG A 170 -2.19 -3.40 0.12
C ARG A 170 -1.72 -2.32 -0.85
N PHE A 171 -2.46 -2.06 -1.94
CA PHE A 171 -2.13 -1.00 -2.89
C PHE A 171 -2.43 0.38 -2.31
N ARG A 172 -3.56 0.54 -1.61
CA ARG A 172 -3.91 1.79 -0.93
C ARG A 172 -2.89 2.14 0.16
N LEU A 173 -2.54 1.16 0.99
CA LEU A 173 -1.51 1.30 2.01
C LEU A 173 -0.15 1.64 1.38
N CYS A 174 0.22 0.99 0.27
CA CYS A 174 1.43 1.33 -0.49
C CYS A 174 1.41 2.81 -0.91
N LYS A 175 0.32 3.27 -1.54
CA LYS A 175 0.15 4.69 -1.93
C LYS A 175 0.24 5.64 -0.73
N TRP A 176 -0.36 5.29 0.41
CA TRP A 176 -0.28 6.08 1.63
C TRP A 176 1.16 6.18 2.15
N ILE A 177 1.90 5.07 2.19
CA ILE A 177 3.30 5.05 2.60
C ILE A 177 4.15 5.92 1.67
N ILE A 178 3.96 5.78 0.35
CA ILE A 178 4.71 6.57 -0.65
C ILE A 178 4.38 8.06 -0.51
N LYS A 179 3.11 8.43 -0.34
CA LYS A 179 2.68 9.81 -0.14
C LYS A 179 3.32 10.44 1.10
N ASN A 180 3.45 9.67 2.17
CA ASN A 180 4.09 10.12 3.41
C ASN A 180 5.62 9.94 3.40
N SER A 181 6.18 9.35 2.32
CA SER A 181 7.62 9.24 2.14
C SER A 181 8.22 10.57 1.71
N LYS A 182 9.15 11.08 2.51
CA LYS A 182 10.02 12.21 2.14
C LYS A 182 11.20 11.77 1.26
N ASP A 183 11.27 10.50 0.89
CA ASP A 183 12.39 9.91 0.16
C ASP A 183 12.21 10.04 -1.36
N VAL A 184 12.97 10.98 -1.95
CA VAL A 184 12.94 11.36 -3.38
C VAL A 184 13.28 10.18 -4.29
N ILE A 185 14.06 9.20 -3.82
CA ILE A 185 14.50 8.03 -4.60
C ILE A 185 13.33 7.08 -4.81
N THR A 186 12.62 6.77 -3.73
CA THR A 186 11.43 5.89 -3.78
C THR A 186 10.20 6.59 -4.36
N GLY A 187 10.18 7.93 -4.32
CA GLY A 187 9.16 8.75 -4.95
C GLY A 187 9.06 8.48 -6.45
N ARG A 188 10.18 8.38 -7.20
CA ARG A 188 10.14 8.10 -8.66
C ARG A 188 9.74 6.66 -8.96
N ASP A 189 10.36 5.69 -8.30
CA ASP A 189 10.18 4.25 -8.62
C ASP A 189 8.77 3.74 -8.36
N CYS A 190 8.09 4.32 -7.36
CA CYS A 190 6.70 3.99 -7.10
C CYS A 190 5.71 4.88 -7.86
N LEU A 191 6.16 6.04 -8.37
CA LEU A 191 5.38 6.90 -9.27
C LEU A 191 5.52 6.49 -10.75
N GLU A 192 6.47 5.63 -11.13
CA GLU A 192 6.41 4.92 -12.42
C GLU A 192 5.23 3.93 -12.47
N TYR A 193 4.63 3.63 -11.31
CA TYR A 193 3.31 3.03 -11.20
C TYR A 193 2.16 4.03 -11.50
N LYS A 194 2.43 5.09 -12.28
CA LYS A 194 1.45 6.11 -12.66
C LYS A 194 0.44 5.54 -13.66
N GLU A 195 -0.81 5.63 -13.22
CA GLU A 195 -2.00 5.99 -14.02
C GLU A 195 -2.54 5.01 -15.08
N HIS A 196 -1.88 3.90 -15.40
CA HIS A 196 -2.42 2.98 -16.41
C HIS A 196 -3.33 1.86 -15.90
N LEU A 197 -3.60 1.77 -14.60
CA LEU A 197 -4.36 0.63 -14.05
C LEU A 197 -5.72 0.94 -13.45
N HIS A 198 -6.15 2.21 -13.26
CA HIS A 198 -7.50 2.49 -12.75
C HIS A 198 -8.11 3.88 -13.05
N GLU A 199 -7.64 4.60 -14.07
CA GLU A 199 -8.37 5.78 -14.57
C GLU A 199 -9.04 5.44 -15.90
N SER A 200 -10.15 4.72 -15.81
CA SER A 200 -11.18 4.78 -16.84
C SER A 200 -12.25 5.77 -16.37
N HIS A 201 -12.35 6.90 -17.08
CA HIS A 201 -13.22 8.07 -16.83
C HIS A 201 -12.76 8.92 -15.62
N ASP A 202 -12.28 10.15 -15.76
CA ASP A 202 -12.75 11.25 -16.60
C ASP A 202 -11.60 12.15 -17.09
N SER A 203 -11.86 12.76 -18.23
CA SER A 203 -11.04 13.70 -19.00
C SER A 203 -10.46 14.89 -18.22
N TYR A 204 -9.17 15.17 -18.43
CA TYR A 204 -8.66 16.55 -18.46
C TYR A 204 -7.61 16.74 -19.57
N ILE A 205 -7.80 17.80 -20.33
CA ILE A 205 -7.08 18.17 -21.55
C ILE A 205 -5.77 18.90 -21.17
N PRO A 206 -4.60 18.57 -21.75
CA PRO A 206 -3.42 19.40 -21.57
C PRO A 206 -3.53 20.65 -22.45
N GLY A 207 -3.64 21.82 -21.82
CA GLY A 207 -3.45 23.10 -22.50
C GLY A 207 -1.97 23.32 -22.82
N PRO A 208 -1.64 23.98 -23.95
CA PRO A 208 -0.27 24.35 -24.27
C PRO A 208 0.06 25.66 -23.55
N GLU A 209 0.77 25.59 -22.43
CA GLU A 209 1.35 26.79 -21.80
C GLU A 209 2.85 26.85 -22.10
N ASP A 210 3.16 27.70 -23.08
CA ASP A 210 4.26 28.68 -23.06
C ASP A 210 5.61 28.24 -22.47
N PHE A 211 6.46 27.65 -23.31
CA PHE A 211 7.91 27.69 -23.10
C PHE A 211 8.45 29.10 -23.37
N SER A 212 8.24 30.00 -22.42
CA SER A 212 9.00 31.25 -22.31
C SER A 212 10.27 31.00 -21.48
N GLY A 213 11.39 31.59 -21.92
CA GLY A 213 12.75 31.22 -21.54
C GLY A 213 13.02 31.16 -20.03
N GLY A 214 13.29 29.95 -19.53
CA GLY A 214 13.91 29.70 -18.23
C GLY A 214 15.44 29.59 -18.35
N PRO A 215 16.18 29.78 -17.24
CA PRO A 215 17.63 29.56 -17.22
C PRO A 215 17.94 28.14 -17.69
N ILE A 216 19.17 27.88 -18.17
CA ILE A 216 19.65 26.54 -18.53
C ILE A 216 19.63 25.67 -17.26
N GLY A 217 18.44 25.20 -16.90
CA GLY A 217 18.15 24.40 -15.74
C GLY A 217 18.40 22.98 -16.17
N ILE A 218 19.55 22.44 -15.81
CA ILE A 218 19.65 20.99 -15.66
C ILE A 218 18.46 20.61 -14.78
N ASP A 219 17.55 19.77 -15.29
CA ASP A 219 16.48 19.25 -14.44
C ASP A 219 17.17 18.54 -13.27
N LEU A 220 17.05 19.15 -12.10
CA LEU A 220 17.75 18.77 -10.88
C LEU A 220 17.42 17.34 -10.48
N LYS A 221 16.21 16.90 -10.84
CA LYS A 221 15.81 15.51 -10.65
C LYS A 221 16.59 14.60 -11.58
N ASP A 222 16.75 14.97 -12.85
CA ASP A 222 17.56 14.23 -13.82
C ASP A 222 19.03 14.12 -13.41
N TRP A 223 19.58 15.12 -12.69
CA TRP A 223 20.94 15.03 -12.18
C TRP A 223 21.06 14.04 -11.03
N VAL A 224 20.16 14.11 -10.03
CA VAL A 224 20.12 13.16 -8.91
C VAL A 224 19.93 11.73 -9.41
N TRP A 225 19.11 11.55 -10.43
CA TRP A 225 18.86 10.25 -11.07
C TRP A 225 19.98 9.80 -12.02
N GLY A 226 20.86 10.72 -12.39
CA GLY A 226 22.07 10.43 -13.14
C GLY A 226 21.92 10.52 -14.66
N ASN A 227 20.74 10.91 -15.15
CA ASN A 227 20.44 11.14 -16.57
C ASN A 227 21.31 12.27 -17.15
N THR A 228 21.51 13.32 -16.37
CA THR A 228 22.35 14.48 -16.73
C THR A 228 23.66 14.53 -15.93
N SER A 229 23.90 13.55 -15.03
CA SER A 229 25.15 13.50 -14.27
C SER A 229 26.32 13.03 -15.13
N THR A 230 27.40 13.79 -15.14
CA THR A 230 28.65 13.45 -15.84
C THR A 230 29.68 12.86 -14.87
N ALA A 231 30.78 12.31 -15.40
CA ALA A 231 31.89 11.87 -14.55
C ALA A 231 32.47 13.07 -13.78
N PRO A 232 32.86 12.92 -12.49
CA PRO A 232 32.87 11.67 -11.71
C PRO A 232 31.53 11.29 -11.04
N PHE A 233 30.54 12.18 -11.03
CA PHE A 233 29.28 12.06 -10.29
C PHE A 233 28.32 10.98 -10.80
N LYS A 234 28.41 10.60 -12.08
CA LYS A 234 27.67 9.46 -12.65
C LYS A 234 27.89 8.14 -11.89
N ASN A 235 29.07 8.00 -11.26
CA ASN A 235 29.45 6.79 -10.52
C ASN A 235 28.96 6.78 -9.06
N LEU A 236 28.33 7.86 -8.61
CA LEU A 236 27.69 7.90 -7.31
C LEU A 236 26.35 7.16 -7.37
N THR A 237 25.85 6.70 -6.23
CA THR A 237 24.46 6.24 -6.15
C THR A 237 23.51 7.44 -6.22
N GLU A 238 22.24 7.21 -6.51
CA GLU A 238 21.21 8.26 -6.51
C GLU A 238 21.14 8.98 -5.15
N MET A 239 21.19 8.22 -4.05
CA MET A 239 21.28 8.79 -2.70
C MET A 239 22.54 9.63 -2.49
N GLU A 240 23.67 9.21 -3.03
CA GLU A 240 24.91 9.96 -2.91
C GLU A 240 24.86 11.29 -3.69
N ARG A 241 24.25 11.30 -4.88
CA ARG A 241 23.97 12.54 -5.63
C ARG A 241 22.97 13.42 -4.89
N TYR A 242 21.89 12.85 -4.37
CA TYR A 242 20.89 13.57 -3.58
C TYR A 242 21.50 14.26 -2.34
N LEU A 243 22.43 13.60 -1.64
CA LEU A 243 23.13 14.20 -0.51
C LEU A 243 24.07 15.33 -0.93
N LEU A 244 24.70 15.25 -2.09
CA LEU A 244 25.49 16.36 -2.63
C LEU A 244 24.60 17.54 -3.00
N TRP A 245 23.47 17.27 -3.64
CA TRP A 245 22.47 18.29 -3.96
C TRP A 245 22.01 19.04 -2.70
N LEU A 246 21.55 18.30 -1.68
CA LEU A 246 21.18 18.90 -0.38
C LEU A 246 22.31 19.74 0.23
N ARG A 247 23.55 19.28 0.10
CA ARG A 247 24.71 19.94 0.71
C ARG A 247 25.11 21.24 0.01
N PHE A 248 24.85 21.37 -1.29
CA PHE A 248 25.45 22.42 -2.12
C PHE A 248 24.44 23.27 -2.92
N GLU A 249 23.21 22.83 -3.14
CA GLU A 249 22.23 23.53 -3.99
C GLU A 249 20.91 23.92 -3.31
N CYS A 250 20.69 23.52 -2.05
CA CYS A 250 19.43 23.83 -1.36
C CYS A 250 19.27 25.30 -0.92
N ASP A 251 20.21 26.19 -1.22
CA ASP A 251 20.07 27.61 -0.87
C ASP A 251 20.50 28.49 -2.05
N PRO A 252 19.61 29.37 -2.58
CA PRO A 252 19.97 30.43 -3.53
C PRO A 252 21.13 31.31 -3.04
N ASP A 253 21.31 31.43 -1.72
CA ASP A 253 22.38 32.21 -1.09
C ASP A 253 23.69 31.42 -0.89
N GLY A 254 23.76 30.18 -1.39
CA GLY A 254 24.96 29.32 -1.30
C GLY A 254 25.24 28.77 0.10
N LYS A 255 24.28 28.86 1.02
CA LYS A 255 24.39 28.28 2.35
C LYS A 255 24.33 26.75 2.27
N ARG A 256 25.37 26.12 2.81
CA ARG A 256 25.42 24.66 2.90
C ARG A 256 24.51 24.19 4.02
N LEU A 257 23.51 23.36 3.70
CA LEU A 257 22.71 22.68 4.73
C LEU A 257 23.64 21.92 5.68
N SER A 258 23.43 22.11 6.97
CA SER A 258 24.13 21.35 8.01
C SER A 258 23.78 19.86 7.93
N THR A 259 24.64 19.00 8.46
CA THR A 259 24.38 17.56 8.52
C THR A 259 23.12 17.23 9.31
N ARG A 260 22.77 18.07 10.29
CA ARG A 260 21.53 17.99 11.05
C ARG A 260 20.31 18.36 10.22
N GLU A 261 20.35 19.42 9.43
CA GLU A 261 19.24 19.80 8.53
C GLU A 261 19.05 18.76 7.43
N MET A 262 20.15 18.23 6.87
CA MET A 262 20.11 17.11 5.93
C MET A 262 19.52 15.85 6.57
N ALA A 263 19.87 15.56 7.83
CA ALA A 263 19.28 14.44 8.57
C ALA A 263 17.76 14.61 8.74
N LEU A 264 17.30 15.83 9.01
CA LEU A 264 15.87 16.15 9.12
C LEU A 264 15.15 16.03 7.77
N SER A 265 15.72 16.56 6.69
CA SER A 265 15.11 16.50 5.35
C SER A 265 15.05 15.07 4.83
N THR A 266 16.09 14.29 5.08
CA THR A 266 16.20 12.93 4.58
C THR A 266 15.75 11.86 5.57
N GLY A 267 15.42 12.19 6.82
CA GLY A 267 15.05 11.21 7.84
C GLY A 267 16.14 10.19 8.20
N TYR A 268 17.41 10.44 7.83
CA TYR A 268 18.55 9.62 8.27
C TYR A 268 19.13 10.16 9.57
N HIS A 269 19.76 9.29 10.37
CA HIS A 269 20.55 9.74 11.51
C HIS A 269 21.72 10.62 11.04
N GLU A 270 22.04 11.70 11.78
CA GLU A 270 23.10 12.65 11.41
C GLU A 270 24.45 11.95 11.18
N ARG A 271 24.84 11.02 12.06
CA ARG A 271 26.06 10.20 11.87
C ARG A 271 26.07 9.43 10.54
N SER A 272 24.91 8.96 10.06
CA SER A 272 24.80 8.26 8.78
C SER A 272 24.98 9.21 7.61
N ILE A 273 24.48 10.44 7.72
CA ILE A 273 24.74 11.50 6.74
C ILE A 273 26.24 11.82 6.68
N ILE A 274 26.87 12.04 7.84
CA ILE A 274 28.33 12.29 7.93
C ILE A 274 29.12 11.15 7.27
N TYR A 275 28.80 9.91 7.62
CA TYR A 275 29.46 8.73 7.06
C TYR A 275 29.31 8.65 5.52
N LYS A 276 28.10 8.84 5.00
CA LYS A 276 27.83 8.83 3.56
C LYS A 276 28.57 9.96 2.84
N LEU A 277 28.58 11.18 3.38
CA LEU A 277 29.33 12.31 2.82
C LEU A 277 30.84 12.04 2.78
N ASN A 278 31.41 11.44 3.82
CA ASN A 278 32.81 11.03 3.83
C ASN A 278 33.09 9.96 2.76
N LYS A 279 32.20 8.99 2.60
CA LYS A 279 32.31 7.97 1.55
C LYS A 279 32.27 8.58 0.14
N ILE A 280 31.38 9.54 -0.10
CA ILE A 280 31.31 10.30 -1.35
C ILE A 280 32.63 11.02 -1.62
N LYS A 281 33.14 11.74 -0.61
CA LYS A 281 34.42 12.45 -0.71
C LYS A 281 35.57 11.52 -1.11
N ILE A 282 35.63 10.32 -0.52
CA ILE A 282 36.64 9.30 -0.87
C ILE A 282 36.44 8.82 -2.32
N LYS A 283 35.21 8.53 -2.75
CA LYS A 283 34.90 8.09 -4.12
C LYS A 283 35.31 9.12 -5.17
N LEU A 284 35.03 10.40 -4.90
CA LEU A 284 35.37 11.49 -5.82
C LEU A 284 36.88 11.74 -5.88
N ARG A 285 37.60 11.60 -4.77
CA ARG A 285 39.08 11.75 -4.72
C ARG A 285 39.83 10.64 -5.45
N ARG A 286 39.32 9.41 -5.45
CA ARG A 286 40.00 8.26 -6.10
C ARG A 286 39.91 8.25 -7.63
N LYS A 287 39.11 9.15 -8.23
CA LYS A 287 38.86 9.20 -9.68
C LYS A 287 39.29 10.52 -10.34
N SER A 288 40.03 11.38 -9.64
CA SER A 288 40.59 12.62 -10.21
C SER A 288 42.02 12.44 -10.75
N ILE A 289 42.31 11.27 -11.32
CA ILE A 289 43.55 10.93 -12.03
C ILE A 289 43.15 10.51 -13.44
#